data_AF-A0A5N5GXX3-F1
#
_entry.id   AF-A0A5N5GXX3-F1
#
_cell.length_a   1.000
_cell.length_b   1.000
_cell.length_c   1.000
_cell.angle_alpha   90.00
_cell.angle_beta   90.00
_cell.angle_gamma   90.00
#
_symmetry.space_group_name_H-M   'P 1'
#
loop_
_entity.id
_entity.type
_entity.pdbx_description
1 polymer ?
#
loop_
_entity_poly.entity_id
_entity_poly.type
_entity_poly.pdbx_seq_one_letter_code
_entity_poly.pdbx_strand_id
1 'polypeptide(L)'
;MPKSKAGMLSTKKIDVEVSLNSNALPSHSAIGIELSRWVLTLSNQATLTGKVELMFIMKKKKSSTMDCTMTFDLLAKMVQTRIAVKRSSSHKTKSLD
;
A
#
# COMPACT_ATOMS: atom_id res chain seq x y z
N MET A 1 3.06 4.61 -12.05
CA MET A 1 3.91 5.49 -11.23
C MET A 1 4.28 6.75 -12.00
N PRO A 2 4.10 7.95 -11.41
CA PRO A 2 4.58 9.19 -12.01
C PRO A 2 6.09 9.11 -12.25
N LYS A 3 6.61 9.85 -13.25
CA LYS A 3 8.05 9.85 -13.60
C LYS A 3 8.88 10.07 -12.32
N SER A 4 9.74 9.12 -12.01
CA SER A 4 10.44 9.05 -10.73
C SER A 4 11.92 8.75 -10.94
N LYS A 5 12.75 9.66 -10.44
CA LYS A 5 14.21 9.50 -10.33
C LYS A 5 14.53 9.34 -8.86
N ALA A 6 15.31 8.31 -8.53
CA ALA A 6 15.75 8.05 -7.17
C ALA A 6 17.27 7.77 -7.18
N GLY A 7 17.98 8.32 -6.19
CA GLY A 7 19.37 7.94 -5.93
C GLY A 7 19.50 6.45 -5.59
N MET A 8 20.72 5.90 -5.70
CA MET A 8 21.00 4.48 -5.44
C MET A 8 20.60 4.04 -4.02
N LEU A 9 20.72 4.94 -3.05
CA LEU A 9 20.33 4.74 -1.65
C LEU A 9 19.11 5.58 -1.24
N SER A 10 18.42 6.19 -2.20
CA SER A 10 17.35 7.16 -1.91
C SER A 10 15.98 6.57 -2.19
N THR A 11 15.02 6.93 -1.36
CA THR A 11 13.60 6.61 -1.49
C THR A 11 12.83 7.86 -1.84
N LYS A 12 11.88 7.76 -2.77
CA LYS A 12 10.92 8.84 -3.02
C LYS A 12 9.65 8.57 -2.20
N LYS A 13 9.19 9.59 -1.46
CA LYS A 13 7.87 9.56 -0.82
C LYS A 13 6.79 9.64 -1.89
N ILE A 14 5.72 8.88 -1.68
CA ILE A 14 4.56 8.82 -2.57
C ILE A 14 3.34 8.86 -1.68
N ASP A 15 2.53 9.88 -1.87
CA ASP A 15 1.25 10.00 -1.19
C ASP A 15 0.21 9.19 -1.96
N VAL A 16 -0.54 8.37 -1.23
CA VAL A 16 -1.57 7.49 -1.78
C VAL A 16 -2.86 7.79 -1.05
N GLU A 17 -3.86 8.24 -1.79
CA GLU A 17 -5.20 8.44 -1.28
C GLU A 17 -5.96 7.11 -1.27
N VAL A 18 -6.62 6.82 -0.14
CA VAL A 18 -7.45 5.62 0.02
C VAL A 18 -8.87 6.10 0.29
N SER A 19 -9.77 5.85 -0.65
CA SER A 19 -11.19 6.13 -0.51
C SER A 19 -11.92 4.93 0.08
N LEU A 20 -12.77 5.16 1.07
CA LEU A 20 -13.57 4.13 1.74
C LEU A 20 -15.05 4.40 1.46
N ASN A 21 -15.80 3.35 1.14
CA ASN A 21 -17.23 3.43 0.86
C ASN A 21 -17.98 2.38 1.68
N SER A 22 -18.87 2.84 2.56
CA SER A 22 -19.72 1.95 3.38
C SER A 22 -20.66 1.10 2.53
N ASN A 23 -21.10 1.61 1.38
CA ASN A 23 -22.05 0.90 0.51
C ASN A 23 -21.38 -0.25 -0.26
N ALA A 24 -20.06 -0.24 -0.35
CA ALA A 24 -19.27 -1.30 -0.96
C ALA A 24 -18.87 -2.40 0.04
N LEU A 25 -19.23 -2.25 1.32
CA LEU A 25 -18.97 -3.27 2.33
C LEU A 25 -19.89 -4.48 2.06
N PRO A 26 -19.32 -5.69 1.96
CA PRO A 26 -20.13 -6.88 1.78
C PRO A 26 -21.00 -7.09 3.03
N SER A 27 -22.29 -7.33 2.85
CA SER A 27 -23.22 -7.67 3.95
C SER A 27 -22.89 -9.07 4.50
N HIS A 28 -21.80 -9.17 5.24
CA HIS A 28 -21.30 -10.41 5.83
C HIS A 28 -21.59 -10.43 7.32
N SER A 29 -21.95 -11.60 7.86
CA SER A 29 -22.20 -11.82 9.29
C SER A 29 -21.03 -11.40 10.18
N ALA A 30 -19.79 -11.47 9.66
CA ALA A 30 -18.58 -11.00 10.33
C ALA A 30 -18.63 -9.50 10.68
N ILE A 31 -19.18 -8.65 9.80
CA ILE A 31 -19.31 -7.20 10.05
C ILE A 31 -20.32 -6.95 11.17
N GLY A 32 -21.42 -7.72 11.21
CA GLY A 32 -22.40 -7.61 12.30
C GLY A 32 -21.79 -7.90 13.67
N ILE A 33 -20.89 -8.89 13.76
CA ILE A 33 -20.18 -9.24 15.00
C ILE A 33 -19.19 -8.13 15.39
N GLU A 34 -18.44 -7.60 14.43
CA GLU A 34 -17.51 -6.49 14.62
C GLU A 34 -18.21 -5.21 15.12
N LEU A 35 -19.33 -4.84 14.50
CA LEU A 35 -20.15 -3.70 14.92
C LEU A 35 -20.78 -3.92 16.31
N SER A 36 -21.18 -5.15 16.63
CA SER A 36 -21.68 -5.49 17.98
C SER A 36 -20.58 -5.33 19.05
N ARG A 37 -19.31 -5.48 18.64
CA ARG A 37 -18.13 -5.23 19.49
C ARG A 37 -17.60 -3.80 19.36
N TRP A 38 -18.29 -2.94 18.60
CA TRP A 38 -17.92 -1.54 18.33
C TRP A 38 -16.55 -1.36 17.67
N VAL A 39 -16.00 -2.43 17.08
CA VAL A 39 -14.68 -2.43 16.44
C VAL A 39 -14.81 -2.97 15.04
N LEU A 40 -14.65 -2.11 14.03
CA LEU A 40 -14.70 -2.47 12.62
C LEU A 40 -13.27 -2.53 12.06
N THR A 41 -12.89 -3.67 11.47
CA THR A 41 -11.55 -3.83 10.86
C THR A 41 -11.64 -3.96 9.36
N LEU A 42 -10.97 -3.05 8.63
CA LEU A 42 -10.84 -3.09 7.19
C LEU A 42 -9.41 -3.45 6.81
N SER A 43 -9.23 -4.51 6.02
CA SER A 43 -7.94 -4.89 5.45
C SER A 43 -7.95 -4.71 3.94
N ASN A 44 -6.88 -4.14 3.41
CA ASN A 44 -6.70 -3.92 1.99
C ASN A 44 -5.23 -4.14 1.61
N GLN A 45 -4.97 -4.55 0.37
CA GLN A 45 -3.64 -4.69 -0.19
C GLN A 45 -3.50 -3.80 -1.43
N ALA A 46 -2.52 -2.91 -1.41
CA ALA A 46 -2.19 -2.04 -2.54
C ALA A 46 -0.82 -2.39 -3.11
N THR A 47 -0.74 -2.68 -4.41
CA THR A 47 0.55 -2.94 -5.08
C THR A 47 0.94 -1.79 -5.99
N LEU A 48 2.14 -1.26 -5.74
CA LEU A 48 2.71 -0.13 -6.43
C LEU A 48 3.86 -0.58 -7.35
N THR A 49 3.66 -0.49 -8.67
CA THR A 49 4.68 -0.90 -9.65
C THR A 49 5.14 0.27 -10.52
N GLY A 50 6.44 0.33 -10.80
CA GLY A 50 6.99 1.38 -11.64
C GLY A 50 8.42 1.14 -12.11
N LYS A 51 8.80 1.78 -13.22
CA LYS A 51 10.21 1.95 -13.59
C LYS A 51 10.73 3.19 -12.88
N VAL A 52 11.85 3.06 -12.19
CA VAL A 52 12.52 4.17 -11.49
C VAL A 52 13.86 4.39 -12.16
N GLU A 53 14.16 5.65 -12.50
CA GLU A 53 15.47 6.05 -13.01
C GLU A 53 16.45 6.12 -11.84
N LEU A 54 17.51 5.32 -11.89
CA LEU A 54 18.67 5.43 -11.02
C LEU A 54 19.64 6.48 -11.61
N MET A 55 20.58 6.97 -10.80
CA MET A 55 21.60 7.92 -11.29
C MET A 55 22.32 7.32 -12.53
N PHE A 56 22.52 8.14 -13.56
CA PHE A 56 23.20 7.77 -14.82
C PHE A 56 22.42 6.92 -15.85
N ILE A 57 21.10 7.12 -16.02
CA ILE A 57 20.29 6.63 -17.18
C ILE A 57 19.70 5.20 -17.02
N MET A 58 20.09 4.45 -15.99
CA MET A 58 19.57 3.08 -15.80
C MET A 58 18.17 3.06 -15.17
N LYS A 59 17.17 2.55 -15.90
CA LYS A 59 15.80 2.31 -15.42
C LYS A 59 15.66 0.92 -14.80
N LYS A 60 15.23 0.82 -13.55
CA LYS A 60 14.95 -0.46 -12.87
C LYS A 60 13.46 -0.60 -12.56
N LYS A 61 12.87 -1.77 -12.85
CA LYS A 61 11.51 -2.08 -12.41
C LYS A 61 11.53 -2.32 -10.89
N LYS A 62 10.60 -1.68 -10.19
CA LYS A 62 10.39 -1.83 -8.75
C LYS A 62 8.91 -2.10 -8.49
N SER A 63 8.66 -2.95 -7.52
CA SER A 63 7.32 -3.21 -6.99
C SER A 63 7.34 -3.08 -5.47
N SER A 64 6.28 -2.52 -4.90
CA SER A 64 6.07 -2.45 -3.47
C SER A 64 4.62 -2.81 -3.19
N THR A 65 4.40 -3.85 -2.41
CA THR A 65 3.08 -4.21 -1.91
C THR A 65 2.92 -3.63 -0.51
N MET A 66 1.78 -3.02 -0.24
CA MET A 66 1.42 -2.43 1.03
C MET A 66 0.18 -3.14 1.54
N ASP A 67 0.31 -3.84 2.67
CA ASP A 67 -0.82 -4.37 3.40
C ASP A 67 -1.26 -3.31 4.40
N CYS A 68 -2.48 -2.82 4.24
CA CYS A 68 -3.06 -1.77 5.06
C CYS A 68 -4.23 -2.34 5.85
N THR A 69 -4.13 -2.31 7.17
CA THR A 69 -5.23 -2.66 8.08
C THR A 69 -5.63 -1.43 8.87
N MET A 70 -6.89 -1.04 8.78
CA MET A 70 -7.49 0.05 9.54
C MET A 70 -8.51 -0.54 10.51
N THR A 71 -8.41 -0.16 11.77
CA THR A 71 -9.34 -0.56 12.82
C THR A 71 -10.03 0.70 13.34
N PHE A 72 -11.36 0.71 13.26
CA PHE A 72 -12.21 1.78 13.75
C PHE A 72 -12.80 1.33 15.08
N ASP A 73 -12.42 2.00 16.16
CA ASP A 73 -13.11 1.88 17.44
C ASP A 73 -14.21 2.95 17.49
N LEU A 74 -15.45 2.51 17.36
CA LEU A 74 -16.62 3.37 17.31
C LEU A 74 -16.99 3.93 18.69
N LEU A 75 -16.60 3.24 19.77
CA LEU A 75 -16.87 3.66 21.13
C LEU A 75 -15.88 4.76 21.54
N ALA A 76 -14.59 4.54 21.30
CA ALA A 76 -13.54 5.52 21.54
C ALA A 76 -13.50 6.63 20.48
N LYS A 77 -14.20 6.46 19.35
CA LYS A 77 -14.14 7.35 18.16
C LYS A 77 -12.71 7.50 17.64
N MET A 78 -11.96 6.39 17.62
CA MET A 78 -10.55 6.35 17.26
C MET A 78 -10.32 5.48 16.03
N VAL A 79 -9.29 5.81 15.27
CA VAL A 79 -8.82 5.02 14.14
C VAL A 79 -7.38 4.59 14.39
N GLN A 80 -7.14 3.28 14.31
CA GLN A 80 -5.81 2.71 14.39
C GLN A 80 -5.41 2.13 13.03
N THR A 81 -4.28 2.55 12.50
CA THR A 81 -3.80 2.12 11.19
C THR A 81 -2.50 1.33 11.34
N ARG A 82 -2.42 0.16 10.71
CA ARG A 82 -1.20 -0.64 10.56
C ARG A 82 -0.88 -0.79 9.07
N ILE A 83 0.31 -0.34 8.68
CA ILE A 83 0.81 -0.43 7.31
C ILE A 83 2.06 -1.28 7.30
N ALA A 84 2.03 -2.40 6.57
CA ALA A 84 3.21 -3.23 6.31
C ALA A 84 3.63 -3.06 4.85
N VAL A 85 4.92 -2.77 4.63
CA VAL A 85 5.45 -2.53 3.28
C VAL A 85 6.41 -3.65 2.90
N LYS A 86 6.05 -4.42 1.87
CA LYS A 86 6.90 -5.45 1.26
C LYS A 86 7.46 -4.95 -0.05
N ARG A 87 8.78 -4.72 -0.08
CA ARG A 87 9.49 -4.22 -1.27
C ARG A 87 10.07 -5.40 -2.05
N SER A 88 9.81 -5.47 -3.35
CA SER A 88 10.55 -6.38 -4.25
C SER A 88 11.41 -5.57 -5.22
N SER A 89 12.69 -5.89 -5.23
CA SER A 89 13.68 -5.29 -6.12
C SER A 89 14.01 -6.30 -7.21
N SER A 90 13.39 -6.18 -8.38
CA SER A 90 13.73 -7.01 -9.54
C SER A 90 15.14 -6.66 -10.04
N HIS A 91 16.10 -7.59 -9.93
CA HIS A 91 17.39 -7.51 -10.63
C HIS A 91 17.14 -7.70 -12.12
N LYS A 92 17.37 -6.66 -12.95
CA LYS A 92 17.52 -6.86 -14.39
C LYS A 92 19.02 -7.01 -14.67
N THR A 93 19.44 -8.23 -14.93
CA THR A 93 20.70 -8.53 -15.64
C THR A 93 20.64 -7.82 -17.00
N LYS A 94 21.68 -7.07 -17.34
CA LYS A 94 21.90 -6.59 -18.70
C LYS A 94 22.37 -7.80 -19.52
N SER A 95 21.66 -8.20 -20.58
CA SER A 95 22.38 -8.79 -21.71
C SER A 95 23.07 -7.62 -22.41
N LEU A 96 24.37 -7.78 -22.61
CA LEU A 96 25.16 -7.00 -23.54
C LEU A 96 24.97 -7.69 -24.89
N ASP A 97 24.43 -6.94 -25.86
CA ASP A 97 24.70 -7.18 -27.27
C ASP A 97 25.72 -6.12 -27.70
#